data_AF-A0A430F7T7-F1
#
_entry.id   AF-A0A430F7T7-F1
#
_cell.length_a   1.000
_cell.length_b   1.000
_cell.length_c   1.000
_cell.angle_alpha   90.00
_cell.angle_beta   90.00
_cell.angle_gamma   90.00
#
_symmetry.space_group_name_H-M   'P 1'
#
loop_
_entity.id
_entity.type
_entity.pdbx_description
1 polymer ?
#
loop_
_entity_poly.entity_id
_entity_poly.type
_entity_poly.pdbx_seq_one_letter_code
_entity_poly.pdbx_strand_id
1 'polypeptide(L)'
;MTSPDIARLVAAANADDAYTPPLTRRSPLWAPVRDRIEQHIATQPRSLQTNIGPSELGTTCVHCLAAKLAAWPKPQQVAWIPFIGTCVHKQFEQLFSNWQGCMTERQVVVGRLRGRMYAYNVAGSIDLWVPAHRMTVDWKIVGNTTLQQVKRHGVSQQYTVQASLYGIGLENEGLKVDTSAIYYLPRNSVTLSDALPIEFAFDPQPGRWALDRAQRLTTMLDDIETELGAEARDEWISLLPRDREHCFDCDRWADSNPFDLPQGTLYELPERWTRLANSIESHYQPTNQSTKENQ
;
A
#
# COMPACT_ATOMS: atom_id res chain seq x y z
N MET A 1 -33.84 32.90 -57.10
CA MET A 1 -32.39 32.60 -57.21
C MET A 1 -31.93 32.08 -55.85
N THR A 2 -32.02 30.77 -55.64
CA THR A 2 -31.51 30.11 -54.43
C THR A 2 -30.01 29.87 -54.64
N SER A 3 -29.18 30.43 -53.75
CA SER A 3 -27.73 30.45 -53.89
C SER A 3 -27.14 29.03 -53.93
N PRO A 4 -26.25 28.70 -54.90
CA PRO A 4 -25.60 27.39 -54.99
C PRO A 4 -24.75 27.00 -53.76
N ASP A 5 -24.54 27.92 -52.82
CA ASP A 5 -23.79 27.66 -51.58
C ASP A 5 -24.60 26.90 -50.50
N ILE A 6 -25.93 27.02 -50.46
CA ILE A 6 -26.73 26.30 -49.47
C ILE A 6 -26.81 24.81 -49.80
N ALA A 7 -26.87 24.46 -51.10
CA ALA A 7 -26.87 23.06 -51.54
C ALA A 7 -25.53 22.35 -51.25
N ARG A 8 -24.40 23.09 -51.31
CA ARG A 8 -23.08 22.57 -50.93
C ARG A 8 -22.91 22.39 -49.41
N LEU A 9 -23.48 23.29 -48.61
CA LEU A 9 -23.46 23.17 -47.14
C LEU A 9 -24.33 22.00 -46.64
N VAL A 10 -25.46 21.72 -47.29
CA VAL A 10 -26.32 20.56 -46.95
C VAL A 10 -25.73 19.22 -47.45
N ALA A 11 -24.95 19.23 -48.53
CA ALA A 11 -24.22 18.04 -48.99
C ALA A 11 -23.00 17.70 -48.11
N ALA A 12 -22.33 18.71 -47.55
CA ALA A 12 -21.21 18.50 -46.62
C ALA A 12 -21.68 18.02 -45.23
N ALA A 13 -22.90 18.37 -44.82
CA ALA A 13 -23.47 17.95 -43.52
C ALA A 13 -23.90 16.47 -43.47
N ASN A 14 -23.96 15.77 -44.60
CA ASN A 14 -24.36 14.36 -44.68
C ASN A 14 -23.18 13.41 -45.02
N ALA A 15 -21.94 13.89 -44.91
CA ALA A 15 -20.73 13.12 -45.22
C ALA A 15 -19.88 12.76 -43.99
N ASP A 16 -20.35 13.04 -42.77
CA ASP A 16 -19.76 12.53 -41.53
C ASP A 16 -20.54 11.29 -41.06
N ASP A 17 -20.60 10.27 -41.91
CA ASP A 17 -20.72 8.89 -41.42
C ASP A 17 -19.39 8.56 -40.74
N ALA A 18 -19.25 8.99 -39.48
CA ALA A 18 -18.10 8.69 -38.66
C ALA A 18 -17.95 7.17 -38.60
N TYR A 19 -16.97 6.63 -39.34
CA TYR A 19 -16.62 5.22 -39.32
C TYR A 19 -16.42 4.78 -37.87
N THR A 20 -17.43 4.10 -37.32
CA THR A 20 -17.36 3.54 -35.97
C THR A 20 -16.96 2.08 -36.14
N PRO A 21 -15.69 1.72 -35.87
CA PRO A 21 -15.26 0.35 -36.03
C PRO A 21 -16.11 -0.56 -35.13
N PRO A 22 -16.58 -1.72 -35.63
CA PRO A 22 -17.40 -2.62 -34.85
C PRO A 22 -16.62 -3.13 -33.64
N LEU A 23 -17.23 -3.01 -32.44
CA LEU A 23 -16.66 -3.43 -31.16
C LEU A 23 -16.33 -4.95 -31.08
N THR A 24 -16.82 -5.73 -32.05
CA THR A 24 -16.65 -7.18 -32.13
C THR A 24 -15.36 -7.63 -32.82
N ARG A 25 -14.64 -6.73 -33.51
CA ARG A 25 -13.38 -7.08 -34.19
C ARG A 25 -12.27 -7.28 -33.15
N ARG A 26 -11.95 -8.54 -32.84
CA ARG A 26 -10.82 -8.88 -31.98
C ARG A 26 -9.51 -8.51 -32.66
N SER A 27 -8.66 -7.76 -31.96
CA SER A 27 -7.32 -7.43 -32.44
C SER A 27 -6.41 -8.65 -32.27
N PRO A 28 -5.77 -9.17 -33.34
CA PRO A 28 -4.80 -10.26 -33.21
C PRO A 28 -3.54 -9.83 -32.45
N LEU A 29 -3.28 -8.52 -32.32
CA LEU A 29 -2.14 -7.97 -31.59
C LEU A 29 -2.45 -7.71 -30.10
N TRP A 30 -3.70 -7.77 -29.67
CA TRP A 30 -4.03 -7.46 -28.27
C TRP A 30 -3.38 -8.43 -27.29
N ALA A 31 -3.46 -9.74 -27.55
CA ALA A 31 -2.85 -10.75 -26.69
C ALA A 31 -1.34 -10.52 -26.48
N PRO A 32 -0.49 -10.44 -27.53
CA PRO A 32 0.94 -10.22 -27.33
C PRO A 32 1.28 -8.85 -26.70
N VAL A 33 0.49 -7.80 -26.95
CA VAL A 33 0.67 -6.50 -26.29
C VAL A 33 0.36 -6.60 -24.80
N ARG A 34 -0.77 -7.24 -24.45
CA ARG A 34 -1.18 -7.48 -23.07
C ARG A 34 -0.12 -8.29 -22.34
N ASP A 35 0.35 -9.39 -22.90
CA ASP A 35 1.37 -10.25 -22.30
C ASP A 35 2.65 -9.46 -21.95
N ARG A 36 3.08 -8.57 -22.85
CA ARG A 36 4.26 -7.72 -22.62
C ARG A 36 4.04 -6.72 -21.47
N ILE A 37 2.85 -6.13 -21.37
CA ILE A 37 2.49 -5.23 -20.26
C ILE A 37 2.47 -6.01 -18.95
N GLU A 38 1.79 -7.15 -18.92
CA GLU A 38 1.63 -8.00 -17.75
C GLU A 38 2.98 -8.53 -17.25
N GLN A 39 3.86 -8.97 -18.14
CA GLN A 39 5.21 -9.42 -17.82
C GLN A 39 6.07 -8.29 -17.25
N HIS A 40 5.98 -7.07 -17.79
CA HIS A 40 6.72 -5.93 -17.26
C HIS A 40 6.25 -5.59 -15.83
N ILE A 41 4.94 -5.59 -15.59
CA ILE A 41 4.37 -5.33 -14.27
C ILE A 41 4.77 -6.43 -13.28
N ALA A 42 4.84 -7.69 -13.69
CA ALA A 42 5.25 -8.79 -12.83
C ALA A 42 6.74 -8.73 -12.45
N THR A 43 7.61 -8.22 -13.34
CA THR A 43 9.07 -8.28 -13.14
C THR A 43 9.70 -6.98 -12.65
N GLN A 44 8.93 -5.91 -12.44
CA GLN A 44 9.46 -4.66 -11.89
C GLN A 44 9.91 -4.83 -10.42
N PRO A 45 10.92 -4.06 -9.95
CA PRO A 45 11.47 -4.19 -8.60
C PRO A 45 10.43 -4.18 -7.47
N ARG A 46 9.42 -3.30 -7.57
CA ARG A 46 8.33 -3.20 -6.60
C ARG A 46 7.49 -4.49 -6.48
N SER A 47 7.34 -5.24 -7.56
CA SER A 47 6.59 -6.51 -7.58
C SER A 47 7.40 -7.68 -7.05
N LEU A 48 8.73 -7.56 -7.01
CA LEU A 48 9.67 -8.58 -6.53
C LEU A 48 10.07 -8.35 -5.07
N GLN A 49 9.66 -7.24 -4.46
CA GLN A 49 9.96 -6.93 -3.08
C GLN A 49 9.27 -7.93 -2.14
N THR A 50 10.08 -8.68 -1.40
CA THR A 50 9.60 -9.67 -0.42
C THR A 50 9.62 -9.13 1.02
N ASN A 51 10.55 -8.24 1.33
CA ASN A 51 10.64 -7.65 2.66
C ASN A 51 9.55 -6.60 2.88
N ILE A 52 8.87 -6.70 4.03
CA ILE A 52 7.82 -5.78 4.44
C ILE A 52 8.41 -4.38 4.65
N GLY A 53 7.78 -3.38 4.05
CA GLY A 53 8.14 -1.97 4.20
C GLY A 53 7.10 -1.12 4.93
N PRO A 54 7.36 0.19 5.11
CA PRO A 54 6.46 1.11 5.80
C PRO A 54 5.01 1.12 5.29
N SER A 55 4.81 0.95 3.99
CA SER A 55 3.47 0.95 3.37
C SER A 55 2.61 -0.24 3.78
N GLU A 56 3.20 -1.30 4.34
CA GLU A 56 2.50 -2.55 4.67
C GLU A 56 2.33 -2.75 6.18
N LEU A 57 3.24 -2.20 6.99
CA LEU A 57 3.21 -2.32 8.46
C LEU A 57 1.93 -1.75 9.10
N GLY A 58 1.30 -0.77 8.46
CA GLY A 58 0.06 -0.17 8.96
C GLY A 58 -1.22 -0.95 8.63
N THR A 59 -1.14 -2.11 7.98
CA THR A 59 -2.32 -2.93 7.65
C THR A 59 -3.09 -3.35 8.89
N THR A 60 -4.41 -3.26 8.85
CA THR A 60 -5.31 -3.68 9.94
C THR A 60 -5.46 -5.20 10.01
N CYS A 61 -5.21 -5.91 8.90
CA CYS A 61 -5.33 -7.36 8.84
C CYS A 61 -4.11 -8.06 9.47
N VAL A 62 -4.28 -8.65 10.66
CA VAL A 62 -3.21 -9.35 11.39
C VAL A 62 -2.77 -10.59 10.63
N HIS A 63 -3.72 -11.37 10.11
CA HIS A 63 -3.48 -12.54 9.25
C HIS A 63 -2.53 -12.21 8.09
N CYS A 64 -2.85 -11.20 7.27
CA CYS A 64 -2.06 -10.88 6.10
C CYS A 64 -0.67 -10.35 6.44
N LEU A 65 -0.54 -9.63 7.56
CA LEU A 65 0.77 -9.19 8.05
C LEU A 65 1.63 -10.39 8.45
N ALA A 66 1.06 -11.34 9.20
CA ALA A 66 1.75 -12.55 9.63
C ALA A 66 2.12 -13.47 8.46
N ALA A 67 1.20 -13.69 7.51
CA ALA A 67 1.45 -14.46 6.30
C ALA A 67 2.61 -13.89 5.48
N LYS A 68 2.67 -12.56 5.33
CA LYS A 68 3.81 -11.88 4.67
C LYS A 68 5.11 -12.04 5.45
N LEU A 69 5.08 -11.90 6.77
CA LEU A 69 6.27 -12.08 7.62
C LEU A 69 6.82 -13.50 7.56
N ALA A 70 5.93 -14.50 7.45
CA ALA A 70 6.27 -15.91 7.24
C ALA A 70 6.63 -16.24 5.78
N ALA A 71 6.70 -15.24 4.90
CA ALA A 71 6.99 -15.39 3.48
C ALA A 71 6.08 -16.40 2.77
N TRP A 72 4.79 -16.45 3.15
CA TRP A 72 3.82 -17.29 2.46
C TRP A 72 3.81 -16.98 0.96
N PRO A 73 3.76 -18.01 0.09
CA PRO A 73 3.67 -17.79 -1.33
C PRO A 73 2.33 -17.13 -1.65
N LYS A 74 2.38 -16.08 -2.47
CA LYS A 74 1.19 -15.39 -2.97
C LYS A 74 1.16 -15.47 -4.49
N PRO A 75 0.03 -15.85 -5.11
CA PRO A 75 -0.11 -15.82 -6.55
C PRO A 75 0.20 -14.42 -7.07
N GLN A 76 1.17 -14.34 -7.99
CA GLN A 76 1.52 -13.07 -8.60
C GLN A 76 0.42 -12.67 -9.57
N GLN A 77 -0.33 -11.62 -9.22
CA GLN A 77 -1.32 -11.03 -10.11
C GLN A 77 -0.80 -9.71 -10.66
N VAL A 78 -1.19 -9.41 -11.90
CA VAL A 78 -0.86 -8.15 -12.55
C VAL A 78 -1.58 -7.02 -11.84
N ALA A 79 -0.81 -6.21 -11.12
CA ALA A 79 -1.32 -5.09 -10.34
C ALA A 79 -1.39 -3.80 -11.19
N TRP A 80 -2.35 -3.74 -12.13
CA TRP A 80 -2.50 -2.59 -13.04
C TRP A 80 -2.66 -1.25 -12.32
N ILE A 81 -3.48 -1.20 -11.26
CA ILE A 81 -3.70 0.05 -10.51
C ILE A 81 -2.42 0.51 -9.77
N PRO A 82 -1.72 -0.34 -9.01
CA PRO A 82 -0.41 0.01 -8.48
C PRO A 82 0.61 0.43 -9.55
N PHE A 83 0.61 -0.18 -10.73
CA PHE A 83 1.50 0.21 -11.84
C PHE A 83 1.27 1.65 -12.29
N ILE A 84 0.02 2.12 -12.38
CA ILE A 84 -0.28 3.54 -12.67
C ILE A 84 0.38 4.44 -11.62
N GLY A 85 0.27 4.10 -10.34
CA GLY A 85 0.94 4.81 -9.25
C GLY A 85 2.46 4.84 -9.45
N THR A 86 3.09 3.69 -9.67
CA THR A 86 4.54 3.60 -9.92
C THR A 86 5.00 4.52 -11.05
N CYS A 87 4.27 4.57 -12.17
CA CYS A 87 4.58 5.45 -13.30
C CYS A 87 4.52 6.93 -12.91
N VAL A 88 3.53 7.34 -12.13
CA VAL A 88 3.38 8.73 -11.68
C VAL A 88 4.47 9.10 -10.67
N HIS A 89 4.79 8.24 -9.69
CA HIS A 89 5.88 8.48 -8.73
C HIS A 89 7.21 8.69 -9.46
N LYS A 90 7.54 7.82 -10.42
CA LYS A 90 8.75 7.96 -11.24
C LYS A 90 8.79 9.29 -12.01
N GLN A 91 7.65 9.74 -12.52
CA GLN A 91 7.58 11.05 -13.19
C GLN A 91 7.77 12.21 -12.19
N PHE A 92 7.25 12.09 -10.98
CA PHE A 92 7.40 13.10 -9.92
C PHE A 92 8.80 13.15 -9.34
N GLU A 93 9.46 12.02 -9.18
CA GLU A 93 10.89 11.95 -8.84
C GLU A 93 11.69 12.83 -9.81
N GLN A 94 11.47 12.66 -11.12
CA GLN A 94 12.15 13.48 -12.13
C GLN A 94 11.73 14.96 -12.06
N LEU A 95 10.43 15.23 -11.91
CA LEU A 95 9.90 16.59 -11.88
C LEU A 95 10.46 17.40 -10.70
N PHE A 96 10.51 16.79 -9.51
CA PHE A 96 10.92 17.47 -8.28
C PHE A 96 12.42 17.33 -7.98
N SER A 97 13.16 16.50 -8.73
CA SER A 97 14.62 16.38 -8.58
C SER A 97 15.38 17.70 -8.75
N ASN A 98 14.84 18.62 -9.56
CA ASN A 98 15.43 19.95 -9.81
C ASN A 98 14.91 21.03 -8.85
N TRP A 99 14.02 20.69 -7.91
CA TRP A 99 13.56 21.64 -6.91
C TRP A 99 14.64 21.82 -5.84
N GLN A 100 15.34 22.95 -5.91
CA GLN A 100 16.43 23.28 -5.00
C GLN A 100 16.02 23.15 -3.52
N GLY A 101 16.81 22.37 -2.77
CA GLY A 101 16.62 22.16 -1.34
C GLY A 101 15.66 21.03 -0.99
N CYS A 102 15.04 20.37 -1.97
CA CYS A 102 14.20 19.18 -1.77
C CYS A 102 14.95 17.90 -2.16
N MET A 103 14.48 16.75 -1.69
CA MET A 103 15.04 15.44 -2.01
C MET A 103 13.92 14.47 -2.35
N THR A 104 14.00 13.81 -3.50
CA THR A 104 13.01 12.85 -3.99
C THR A 104 13.46 11.40 -3.74
N GLU A 105 12.51 10.48 -3.57
CA GLU A 105 12.76 9.04 -3.39
C GLU A 105 13.85 8.73 -2.35
N ARG A 106 13.84 9.51 -1.25
CA ARG A 106 14.87 9.44 -0.21
C ARG A 106 14.71 8.13 0.56
N GLN A 107 15.71 7.27 0.46
CA GLN A 107 15.77 6.04 1.24
C GLN A 107 16.02 6.36 2.71
N VAL A 108 15.25 5.72 3.60
CA VAL A 108 15.42 5.81 5.05
C VAL A 108 15.26 4.43 5.70
N VAL A 109 16.03 4.18 6.75
CA VAL A 109 15.86 3.00 7.62
C VAL A 109 14.99 3.39 8.80
N VAL A 110 13.78 2.84 8.85
CA VAL A 110 12.75 3.22 9.84
C VAL A 110 12.83 2.36 11.10
N GLY A 111 13.43 1.17 11.00
CA GLY A 111 13.54 0.22 12.09
C GLY A 111 14.25 -1.06 11.67
N ARG A 112 14.27 -2.05 12.58
CA ARG A 112 14.86 -3.36 12.32
C ARG A 112 14.01 -4.44 12.94
N LEU A 113 13.61 -5.43 12.14
CA LEU A 113 12.94 -6.63 12.63
C LEU A 113 13.98 -7.73 12.84
N ARG A 114 13.84 -8.46 13.95
CA ARG A 114 14.77 -9.50 14.40
C ARG A 114 14.00 -10.78 14.69
N GLY A 115 14.15 -11.77 13.83
CA GLY A 115 13.83 -13.15 14.13
C GLY A 115 15.00 -13.91 14.75
N ARG A 116 14.79 -15.16 15.11
CA ARG A 116 15.81 -16.11 15.62
C ARG A 116 16.86 -16.42 14.57
N MET A 117 16.46 -16.58 13.30
CA MET A 117 17.36 -17.00 12.21
C MET A 117 17.58 -15.92 11.14
N TYR A 118 16.83 -14.82 11.18
CA TYR A 118 16.94 -13.73 10.22
C TYR A 118 16.76 -12.37 10.90
N ALA A 119 17.39 -11.34 10.37
CA ALA A 119 17.12 -9.97 10.78
C ALA A 119 17.30 -9.07 9.57
N TYR A 120 16.40 -8.09 9.41
CA TYR A 120 16.49 -7.14 8.31
C TYR A 120 16.08 -5.75 8.76
N ASN A 121 16.69 -4.75 8.11
CA ASN A 121 16.31 -3.37 8.29
C ASN A 121 15.02 -3.12 7.53
N VAL A 122 14.03 -2.57 8.21
CA VAL A 122 12.84 -2.04 7.57
C VAL A 122 13.24 -0.71 6.95
N ALA A 123 13.22 -0.66 5.63
CA ALA A 123 13.56 0.53 4.86
C ALA A 123 12.37 0.97 4.00
N GLY A 124 12.31 2.26 3.70
CA GLY A 124 11.32 2.84 2.80
C GLY A 124 11.87 3.99 1.99
N SER A 125 11.11 4.39 0.97
CA SER A 125 11.40 5.56 0.13
C SER A 125 10.40 6.66 0.47
N ILE A 126 10.90 7.82 0.90
CA ILE A 126 10.08 9.02 1.07
C ILE A 126 9.99 9.68 -0.31
N ASP A 127 8.77 9.86 -0.83
CA ASP A 127 8.62 10.37 -2.19
C ASP A 127 9.21 11.78 -2.34
N LEU A 128 8.99 12.65 -1.35
CA LEU A 128 9.60 13.98 -1.28
C LEU A 128 9.88 14.41 0.18
N TRP A 129 11.11 14.80 0.44
CA TRP A 129 11.55 15.43 1.69
C TRP A 129 11.86 16.91 1.45
N VAL A 130 11.27 17.78 2.27
CA VAL A 130 11.42 19.23 2.20
C VAL A 130 12.10 19.76 3.48
N PRO A 131 13.45 19.73 3.56
CA PRO A 131 14.21 20.16 4.73
C PRO A 131 13.87 21.54 5.28
N ALA A 132 13.62 22.52 4.40
CA ALA A 132 13.29 23.89 4.80
C ALA A 132 12.01 23.97 5.66
N HIS A 133 11.07 23.05 5.43
CA HIS A 133 9.82 22.92 6.17
C HIS A 133 9.83 21.74 7.16
N ARG A 134 10.94 20.97 7.22
CA ARG A 134 11.05 19.72 7.98
C ARG A 134 9.85 18.79 7.73
N MET A 135 9.49 18.66 6.45
CA MET A 135 8.25 18.02 6.02
C MET A 135 8.49 16.83 5.09
N THR A 136 7.90 15.69 5.42
CA THR A 136 7.81 14.52 4.51
C THR A 136 6.53 14.58 3.71
N VAL A 137 6.59 14.29 2.40
CA VAL A 137 5.42 14.19 1.52
C VAL A 137 5.38 12.80 0.89
N ASP A 138 4.20 12.18 0.93
CA ASP A 138 3.87 10.94 0.22
C ASP A 138 2.71 11.18 -0.76
N TRP A 139 2.89 10.74 -2.01
CA TRP A 139 1.90 10.90 -3.08
C TRP A 139 0.95 9.71 -3.12
N LYS A 140 -0.37 9.96 -3.14
CA LYS A 140 -1.38 8.92 -3.28
C LYS A 140 -2.24 9.14 -4.52
N ILE A 141 -1.98 8.37 -5.57
CA ILE A 141 -2.75 8.42 -6.82
C ILE A 141 -3.96 7.50 -6.67
N VAL A 142 -5.12 8.08 -6.35
CA VAL A 142 -6.28 7.33 -5.87
C VAL A 142 -7.55 7.61 -6.66
N GLY A 143 -8.49 6.65 -6.63
CA GLY A 143 -9.80 6.81 -7.23
C GLY A 143 -10.77 7.61 -6.36
N ASN A 144 -11.93 7.95 -6.92
CA ASN A 144 -12.95 8.76 -6.26
C ASN A 144 -13.43 8.16 -4.94
N THR A 145 -13.55 6.83 -4.84
CA THR A 145 -13.97 6.15 -3.60
C THR A 145 -13.02 6.46 -2.45
N THR A 146 -11.71 6.38 -2.67
CA THR A 146 -10.70 6.67 -1.64
C THR A 146 -10.73 8.15 -1.25
N LEU A 147 -10.86 9.07 -2.22
CA LEU A 147 -11.00 10.50 -1.91
C LEU A 147 -12.22 10.78 -1.03
N GLN A 148 -13.35 10.12 -1.29
CA GLN A 148 -14.56 10.25 -0.47
C GLN A 148 -14.37 9.64 0.93
N GLN A 149 -13.69 8.49 1.04
CA GLN A 149 -13.36 7.89 2.33
C GLN A 149 -12.48 8.83 3.16
N VAL A 150 -11.45 9.42 2.55
CA VAL A 150 -10.55 10.37 3.21
C VAL A 150 -11.31 11.62 3.68
N LYS A 151 -12.22 12.17 2.86
CA LYS A 151 -13.08 13.30 3.25
C LYS A 151 -13.99 12.98 4.44
N ARG A 152 -14.46 11.73 4.56
CA ARG A 152 -15.42 11.32 5.60
C ARG A 152 -14.78 10.88 6.90
N HIS A 153 -13.65 10.17 6.80
CA HIS A 153 -13.05 9.44 7.93
C HIS A 153 -11.62 9.90 8.24
N GLY A 154 -11.04 10.78 7.42
CA GLY A 154 -9.66 11.20 7.53
C GLY A 154 -8.68 10.19 6.92
N VAL A 155 -7.40 10.38 7.24
CA VAL A 155 -6.30 9.51 6.78
C VAL A 155 -6.44 8.14 7.43
N SER A 156 -6.31 7.07 6.64
CA SER A 156 -6.37 5.70 7.16
C SER A 156 -5.15 5.38 8.04
N GLN A 157 -5.30 4.44 8.98
CA GLN A 157 -4.19 3.94 9.80
C GLN A 157 -2.97 3.54 8.97
N GLN A 158 -3.19 2.86 7.84
CA GLN A 158 -2.11 2.43 6.96
C GLN A 158 -1.21 3.59 6.55
N TYR A 159 -1.81 4.71 6.15
CA TYR A 159 -1.06 5.88 5.70
C TYR A 159 -0.55 6.75 6.85
N THR A 160 -1.26 6.79 7.98
CA THR A 160 -0.76 7.42 9.21
C THR A 160 0.51 6.72 9.73
N VAL A 161 0.51 5.39 9.77
CA VAL A 161 1.69 4.58 10.13
C VAL A 161 2.83 4.80 9.15
N GLN A 162 2.54 4.78 7.84
CA GLN A 162 3.55 5.01 6.81
C GLN A 162 4.23 6.38 6.98
N ALA A 163 3.45 7.44 7.15
CA ALA A 163 3.95 8.80 7.38
C ALA A 163 4.79 8.90 8.67
N SER A 164 4.34 8.27 9.76
CA SER A 164 5.06 8.17 11.02
C SER A 164 6.41 7.47 10.85
N LEU A 165 6.46 6.34 10.13
CA LEU A 165 7.69 5.58 9.89
C LEU A 165 8.72 6.37 9.07
N TYR A 166 8.27 7.16 8.09
CA TYR A 166 9.17 8.03 7.32
C TYR A 166 9.81 9.12 8.17
N GLY A 167 9.03 9.76 9.05
CA GLY A 167 9.59 10.71 9.99
C GLY A 167 10.59 10.07 10.96
N ILE A 168 10.28 8.88 11.51
CA ILE A 168 11.22 8.10 12.33
C ILE A 168 12.51 7.79 11.57
N GLY A 169 12.41 7.41 10.29
CA GLY A 169 13.58 7.14 9.46
C GLY A 169 14.52 8.34 9.32
N LEU A 170 13.96 9.55 9.20
CA LEU A 170 14.75 10.78 9.19
C LEU A 170 15.31 11.13 10.57
N GLU A 171 14.55 10.93 11.65
CA GLU A 171 15.04 11.12 13.02
C GLU A 171 16.22 10.18 13.35
N ASN A 172 16.19 8.93 12.86
CA ASN A 172 17.29 7.98 13.00
C ASN A 172 18.58 8.47 12.31
N GLU A 173 18.46 9.34 11.31
CA GLU A 173 19.58 10.00 10.62
C GLU A 173 19.98 11.34 11.28
N GLY A 174 19.37 11.69 12.41
CA GLY A 174 19.64 12.94 13.14
C GLY A 174 18.94 14.17 12.55
N LEU A 175 17.97 13.99 11.65
CA LEU A 175 17.19 15.08 11.08
C LEU A 175 15.94 15.36 11.92
N LYS A 176 15.58 16.64 12.02
CA LYS A 176 14.34 17.05 12.69
C LYS A 176 13.18 17.02 11.70
N VAL A 177 12.05 16.43 12.10
CA VAL A 177 10.81 16.38 11.35
C VAL A 177 9.71 17.05 12.16
N ASP A 178 9.02 18.01 11.57
CA ASP A 178 7.93 18.75 12.23
C ASP A 178 6.56 18.36 11.61
N THR A 179 6.53 18.06 10.31
CA THR A 179 5.29 17.85 9.56
C THR A 179 5.33 16.58 8.70
N SER A 180 4.22 15.86 8.68
CA SER A 180 3.96 14.81 7.70
C SER A 180 2.81 15.22 6.78
N ALA A 181 2.99 14.96 5.48
CA ALA A 181 2.05 15.32 4.44
C ALA A 181 1.72 14.10 3.58
N ILE A 182 0.44 13.94 3.28
CA ILE A 182 -0.07 12.95 2.34
C ILE A 182 -0.93 13.68 1.33
N TYR A 183 -0.51 13.68 0.07
CA TYR A 183 -1.23 14.37 -0.99
C TYR A 183 -1.98 13.35 -1.84
N TYR A 184 -3.30 13.31 -1.67
CA TYR A 184 -4.16 12.46 -2.47
C TYR A 184 -4.47 13.14 -3.80
N LEU A 185 -4.02 12.53 -4.88
CA LEU A 185 -4.15 13.04 -6.24
C LEU A 185 -5.21 12.22 -6.99
N PRO A 186 -6.16 12.87 -7.67
CA PRO A 186 -7.27 12.18 -8.30
C PRO A 186 -6.81 11.46 -9.57
N ARG A 187 -6.91 10.13 -9.58
CA ARG A 187 -6.62 9.31 -10.77
C ARG A 187 -7.66 9.48 -11.88
N ASN A 188 -8.91 9.77 -11.51
CA ASN A 188 -10.06 9.77 -12.42
C ASN A 188 -10.57 11.19 -12.76
N SER A 189 -9.97 12.25 -12.21
CA SER A 189 -10.37 13.64 -12.50
C SER A 189 -9.49 14.24 -13.59
N VAL A 190 -10.05 15.18 -14.36
CA VAL A 190 -9.34 15.87 -15.46
C VAL A 190 -8.33 16.89 -14.94
N THR A 191 -8.54 17.42 -13.73
CA THR A 191 -7.69 18.42 -13.08
C THR A 191 -7.33 17.99 -11.66
N LEU A 192 -6.39 18.69 -11.04
CA LEU A 192 -6.05 18.54 -9.62
C LEU A 192 -7.06 19.20 -8.66
N SER A 193 -8.21 19.68 -9.15
CA SER A 193 -9.19 20.38 -8.32
C SER A 193 -9.80 19.50 -7.22
N ASP A 194 -9.81 18.18 -7.41
CA ASP A 194 -10.28 17.21 -6.41
C ASP A 194 -9.16 16.68 -5.50
N ALA A 195 -7.94 17.18 -5.65
CA ALA A 195 -6.82 16.76 -4.80
C ALA A 195 -7.07 17.13 -3.33
N LEU A 196 -6.59 16.27 -2.43
CA LEU A 196 -6.65 16.49 -0.99
C LEU A 196 -5.22 16.52 -0.44
N PRO A 197 -4.59 17.71 -0.36
CA PRO A 197 -3.35 17.87 0.38
C PRO A 197 -3.68 17.85 1.88
N ILE A 198 -3.27 16.79 2.57
CA ILE A 198 -3.45 16.67 4.02
C ILE A 198 -2.08 16.77 4.69
N GLU A 199 -1.95 17.71 5.61
CA GLU A 199 -0.76 17.93 6.41
C GLU A 199 -1.12 17.84 7.89
N PHE A 200 -0.25 17.21 8.67
CA PHE A 200 -0.43 17.04 10.11
C PHE A 200 0.94 17.04 10.81
N ALA A 201 0.92 17.36 12.10
CA ALA A 201 2.13 17.32 12.92
C ALA A 201 2.71 15.90 12.91
N PHE A 202 4.03 15.81 12.80
CA PHE A 202 4.70 14.52 12.88
C PHE A 202 4.46 13.88 14.27
N ASP A 203 4.02 12.63 14.26
CA ASP A 203 3.84 11.79 15.45
C ASP A 203 4.56 10.45 15.22
N PRO A 204 5.58 10.09 16.01
CA PRO A 204 6.28 8.82 15.89
C PRO A 204 5.50 7.63 16.49
N GLN A 205 4.44 7.84 17.27
CA GLN A 205 3.79 6.76 18.01
C GLN A 205 3.12 5.70 17.11
N PRO A 206 2.37 6.06 16.04
CA PRO A 206 1.79 5.06 15.14
C PRO A 206 2.84 4.16 14.49
N GLY A 207 3.97 4.73 14.07
CA GLY A 207 5.08 3.99 13.46
C GLY A 207 5.77 3.06 14.46
N ARG A 208 6.02 3.53 15.68
CA ARG A 208 6.59 2.70 16.76
C ARG A 208 5.68 1.53 17.11
N TRP A 209 4.38 1.78 17.28
CA TRP A 209 3.38 0.73 17.50
C TRP A 209 3.42 -0.33 16.38
N ALA A 210 3.48 0.10 15.13
CA ALA A 210 3.49 -0.83 14.00
C ALA A 210 4.77 -1.69 13.95
N LEU A 211 5.93 -1.11 14.27
CA LEU A 211 7.19 -1.85 14.40
C LEU A 211 7.14 -2.86 15.54
N ASP A 212 6.63 -2.47 16.71
CA ASP A 212 6.50 -3.35 17.86
C ASP A 212 5.52 -4.50 17.58
N ARG A 213 4.41 -4.21 16.91
CA ARG A 213 3.44 -5.22 16.46
C ARG A 213 4.06 -6.21 15.49
N ALA A 214 4.81 -5.74 14.49
CA ALA A 214 5.50 -6.61 13.55
C ALA A 214 6.60 -7.44 14.22
N GLN A 215 7.38 -6.85 15.14
CA GLN A 215 8.40 -7.56 15.90
C GLN A 215 7.79 -8.65 16.79
N ARG A 216 6.63 -8.38 17.43
CA ARG A 216 5.90 -9.37 18.21
C ARG A 216 5.44 -10.54 17.34
N LEU A 217 4.87 -10.25 16.17
CA LEU A 217 4.48 -11.27 15.20
C LEU A 217 5.67 -12.13 14.76
N THR A 218 6.78 -11.50 14.35
CA THR A 218 8.03 -12.21 13.99
C THR A 218 8.49 -13.14 15.12
N THR A 219 8.46 -12.67 16.36
CA THR A 219 8.89 -13.48 17.52
C THR A 219 7.97 -14.69 17.73
N MET A 220 6.65 -14.48 17.66
CA MET A 220 5.67 -15.57 17.81
C MET A 220 5.77 -16.61 16.70
N LEU A 221 5.93 -16.15 15.45
CA LEU A 221 6.11 -17.04 14.29
C LEU A 221 7.34 -17.95 14.49
N ASP A 222 8.47 -17.36 14.87
CA ASP A 222 9.72 -18.10 15.09
C ASP A 222 9.64 -19.06 16.29
N ASP A 223 9.00 -18.65 17.38
CA ASP A 223 8.82 -19.49 18.56
C ASP A 223 7.93 -20.69 18.26
N ILE A 224 6.79 -20.49 17.57
CA ILE A 224 5.90 -21.58 17.16
C ILE A 224 6.62 -22.54 16.21
N GLU A 225 7.32 -22.01 15.20
CA GLU A 225 8.05 -22.85 14.24
C GLU A 225 9.17 -23.65 14.92
N THR A 226 9.91 -23.03 15.84
CA THR A 226 10.99 -23.71 16.56
C THR A 226 10.45 -24.81 17.48
N GLU A 227 9.32 -24.57 18.14
CA GLU A 227 8.76 -25.51 19.13
C GLU A 227 7.90 -26.62 18.51
N LEU A 228 7.13 -26.30 17.47
CA LEU A 228 6.03 -27.14 16.97
C LEU A 228 6.15 -27.46 15.47
N GLY A 229 7.04 -26.79 14.74
CA GLY A 229 7.23 -26.96 13.30
C GLY A 229 6.48 -25.93 12.45
N ALA A 230 6.80 -25.92 11.15
CA ALA A 230 6.26 -24.95 10.20
C ALA A 230 4.75 -25.14 9.95
N GLU A 231 4.23 -26.38 9.98
CA GLU A 231 2.79 -26.61 9.81
C GLU A 231 1.97 -25.99 10.93
N ALA A 232 2.46 -26.05 12.18
CA ALA A 232 1.81 -25.42 13.32
C ALA A 232 1.82 -23.88 13.23
N ARG A 233 2.93 -23.30 12.77
CA ARG A 233 3.04 -21.86 12.50
C ARG A 233 1.99 -21.44 11.46
N ASP A 234 1.84 -22.21 10.40
CA ASP A 234 0.93 -21.89 9.30
C ASP A 234 -0.55 -22.04 9.70
N GLU A 235 -0.89 -23.05 10.50
CA GLU A 235 -2.21 -23.17 11.12
C GLU A 235 -2.48 -21.96 12.03
N TRP A 236 -1.49 -21.53 12.83
CA TRP A 236 -1.65 -20.38 13.71
C TRP A 236 -1.89 -19.08 12.94
N ILE A 237 -1.18 -18.87 11.82
CA ILE A 237 -1.43 -17.74 10.92
C ILE A 237 -2.89 -17.75 10.46
N SER A 238 -3.41 -18.92 10.06
CA SER A 238 -4.77 -19.09 9.55
C SER A 238 -5.86 -18.70 10.57
N LEU A 239 -5.57 -18.82 11.88
CA LEU A 239 -6.44 -18.43 13.00
C LEU A 239 -6.42 -16.93 13.32
N LEU A 240 -5.46 -16.16 12.79
CA LEU A 240 -5.32 -14.76 13.14
C LEU A 240 -6.50 -13.90 12.64
N PRO A 241 -6.85 -12.81 13.36
CA PRO A 241 -7.91 -11.92 12.95
C PRO A 241 -7.69 -11.36 11.53
N ARG A 242 -8.73 -11.46 10.70
CA ARG A 242 -8.79 -10.90 9.35
C ARG A 242 -9.61 -9.61 9.34
N ASP A 243 -9.16 -8.61 8.60
CA ASP A 243 -9.98 -7.46 8.26
C ASP A 243 -10.66 -7.71 6.91
N ARG A 244 -11.87 -8.27 6.93
CA ARG A 244 -12.60 -8.64 5.70
C ARG A 244 -13.19 -7.45 4.95
N GLU A 245 -13.32 -6.29 5.61
CA GLU A 245 -13.94 -5.11 5.00
C GLU A 245 -12.92 -4.28 4.21
N HIS A 246 -11.67 -4.23 4.69
CA HIS A 246 -10.65 -3.34 4.13
C HIS A 246 -9.41 -4.07 3.57
N CYS A 247 -9.30 -5.39 3.75
CA CYS A 247 -8.16 -6.16 3.22
C CYS A 247 -8.46 -6.77 1.84
N PHE A 248 -7.78 -6.27 0.81
CA PHE A 248 -7.84 -6.80 -0.57
C PHE A 248 -6.94 -8.02 -0.81
N ASP A 249 -6.16 -8.43 0.21
CA ASP A 249 -5.17 -9.48 0.10
C ASP A 249 -5.57 -10.79 0.78
N CYS A 250 -6.58 -10.78 1.65
CA CYS A 250 -7.04 -11.97 2.40
C CYS A 250 -7.35 -13.15 1.47
N ASP A 251 -7.97 -12.90 0.34
CA ASP A 251 -8.44 -13.95 -0.56
C ASP A 251 -7.33 -14.52 -1.46
N ARG A 252 -6.10 -14.00 -1.33
CA ARG A 252 -4.96 -14.36 -2.19
C ARG A 252 -4.02 -15.38 -1.54
N TRP A 253 -4.23 -15.71 -0.27
CA TRP A 253 -3.40 -16.68 0.45
C TRP A 253 -3.93 -18.09 0.24
N ALA A 254 -3.09 -19.11 0.47
CA ALA A 254 -3.45 -20.52 0.25
C ALA A 254 -4.66 -20.96 1.09
N ASP A 255 -4.90 -20.30 2.23
CA ASP A 255 -6.00 -20.57 3.15
C ASP A 255 -7.27 -19.76 2.86
N SER A 256 -7.34 -19.06 1.71
CA SER A 256 -8.52 -18.29 1.33
C SER A 256 -9.70 -19.16 0.90
N ASN A 257 -9.42 -20.37 0.42
CA ASN A 257 -10.41 -21.34 0.04
C ASN A 257 -10.47 -22.46 1.10
N PRO A 258 -11.61 -22.64 1.80
CA PRO A 258 -11.78 -23.71 2.78
C PRO A 258 -11.53 -25.12 2.23
N PHE A 259 -11.56 -25.28 0.90
CA PHE A 259 -11.32 -26.55 0.20
C PHE A 259 -9.86 -26.75 -0.23
N ASP A 260 -9.01 -25.72 -0.19
CA ASP A 260 -7.57 -25.78 -0.52
C ASP A 260 -6.68 -25.94 0.72
N LEU A 261 -7.27 -25.90 1.93
CA LEU A 261 -6.57 -26.36 3.12
C LEU A 261 -6.15 -27.82 2.89
N PRO A 262 -4.88 -28.18 3.11
CA PRO A 262 -4.46 -29.57 3.03
C PRO A 262 -5.44 -30.42 3.86
N GLN A 263 -5.98 -31.49 3.29
CA GLN A 263 -6.80 -32.48 4.02
C GLN A 263 -5.97 -33.27 5.06
N GLY A 264 -4.92 -32.66 5.62
CA GLY A 264 -4.13 -33.13 6.74
C GLY A 264 -4.68 -32.51 8.02
N THR A 265 -4.76 -33.35 9.05
CA THR A 265 -5.14 -33.06 10.45
C THR A 265 -5.08 -31.57 10.81
N LEU A 266 -6.22 -30.99 11.20
CA LEU A 266 -6.26 -29.76 11.99
C LEU A 266 -5.18 -29.88 13.07
N TYR A 267 -4.09 -29.12 12.93
CA TYR A 267 -3.02 -29.19 13.90
C TYR A 267 -3.57 -28.58 15.19
N GLU A 268 -3.80 -29.40 16.22
CA GLU A 268 -4.31 -28.89 17.49
C GLU A 268 -3.24 -28.03 18.16
N LEU A 269 -3.36 -26.72 17.98
CA LEU A 269 -2.46 -25.76 18.57
C LEU A 269 -2.66 -25.70 20.10
N PRO A 270 -1.58 -25.72 20.89
CA PRO A 270 -1.66 -25.49 22.32
C PRO A 270 -2.42 -24.20 22.66
N GLU A 271 -3.29 -24.25 23.67
CA GLU A 271 -4.19 -23.16 24.05
C GLU A 271 -3.48 -21.80 24.26
N ARG A 272 -2.21 -21.82 24.67
CA ARG A 272 -1.39 -20.61 24.81
C ARG A 272 -1.29 -19.82 23.49
N TRP A 273 -1.12 -20.50 22.36
CA TRP A 273 -0.95 -19.87 21.05
C TRP A 273 -2.27 -19.33 20.51
N THR A 274 -3.36 -20.07 20.72
CA THR A 274 -4.72 -19.64 20.38
C THR A 274 -5.14 -18.41 21.19
N ARG A 275 -4.78 -18.33 22.47
CA ARG A 275 -5.03 -17.12 23.28
C ARG A 275 -4.20 -15.93 22.81
N LEU A 276 -2.93 -16.15 22.46
CA LEU A 276 -2.05 -15.08 21.96
C LEU A 276 -2.51 -14.52 20.60
N ALA A 277 -3.11 -15.33 19.73
CA ALA A 277 -3.66 -14.87 18.45
C ALA A 277 -4.63 -13.69 18.61
N ASN A 278 -5.46 -13.72 19.65
CA ASN A 278 -6.44 -12.67 19.95
C ASN A 278 -5.86 -11.45 20.67
N SER A 279 -4.60 -11.51 21.12
CA SER A 279 -3.94 -10.42 21.84
C SER A 279 -3.23 -9.42 20.92
N ILE A 280 -3.14 -9.70 19.63
CA ILE A 280 -2.47 -8.85 18.65
C ILE A 280 -3.46 -7.80 18.17
N GLU A 281 -3.23 -6.55 18.56
CA GLU A 281 -4.05 -5.42 18.17
C GLU A 281 -4.04 -5.22 16.65
N SER A 282 -5.23 -5.10 16.05
CA SER A 282 -5.39 -4.75 14.63
C SER A 282 -5.28 -3.25 14.38
N HIS A 283 -5.59 -2.44 15.40
CA HIS A 283 -5.68 -0.99 15.28
C HIS A 283 -4.79 -0.28 16.31
N TYR A 284 -4.13 0.78 15.87
CA TYR A 284 -3.43 1.71 16.75
C TYR A 284 -4.45 2.45 17.62
N GLN A 285 -4.23 2.47 18.93
CA GLN A 285 -5.01 3.24 19.89
C GLN A 285 -4.13 4.37 20.42
N PRO A 286 -4.46 5.65 20.14
CA PRO A 286 -3.75 6.77 20.71
C PRO A 286 -3.80 6.68 22.24
N THR A 287 -2.65 6.71 22.90
CA THR A 287 -2.62 6.76 24.36
C THR A 287 -3.15 8.14 24.78
N ASN A 288 -4.23 8.18 25.57
CA ASN A 288 -4.76 9.44 26.13
C ASN A 288 -3.73 10.04 27.12
N GLN A 289 -2.70 10.69 26.61
CA GLN A 289 -1.75 11.51 27.39
C GLN A 289 -1.89 12.97 26.95
N SER A 290 -3.07 13.55 27.16
CA SER A 290 -3.29 14.99 27.02
C SER A 290 -4.51 15.45 27.83
N THR A 291 -4.56 15.13 29.13
CA THR A 291 -5.56 15.76 30.04
C THR A 291 -5.17 15.81 31.51
N LYS A 292 -3.87 15.84 31.86
CA LYS A 292 -3.43 16.04 33.25
C LYS A 292 -2.14 16.87 33.37
N GLU A 293 -2.07 18.01 32.69
CA GLU A 293 -1.14 19.10 33.05
C GLU A 293 -1.90 20.42 32.94
N ASN A 294 -2.77 20.66 33.92
CA ASN A 294 -3.27 21.97 34.34
C ASN A 294 -4.15 21.75 35.57
N GLN A 295 -3.49 21.47 36.70
CA GLN A 295 -3.96 21.78 38.05
C GLN A 295 -2.79 22.35 38.83
#